data_AF-A0A328SBG1-F1
#
_entry.id   AF-A0A328SBG1-F1
#
_cell.length_a   1.000
_cell.length_b   1.000
_cell.length_c   1.000
_cell.angle_alpha   90.00
_cell.angle_beta   90.00
_cell.angle_gamma   90.00
#
_symmetry.space_group_name_H-M   'P 1'
#
loop_
_entity.id
_entity.type
_entity.pdbx_description
1 polymer ?
#
loop_
_entity_poly.entity_id
_entity_poly.type
_entity_poly.pdbx_seq_one_letter_code
_entity_poly.pdbx_strand_id
1 'polypeptide(L)'
;MTKKVYTAISADILHHGHINLIKKASEYGDLTVGVLTDEVIATYKRLPVLDYEERSFIIQNISGVKEVIPQRTLDYTENLKALKPDYVVHGDDWVNNDLKNTRTNVIETLKEWGGELIEIPYTHGVSVDKLNEAVKSASSMPEVRRAKLKKLLNLKPIVKTMEAHNGLSALVVENAKIEKDDEIESFDAMWLSSLTDSTAKGKPDIELVDMTSRLRTIDEIMEVTTKPIILDGDTGGEIEHFVFNVKTLERIGVSAVIIEDKIGLKKNSLFGTEVEQTQDSIEHFSQKISAGKKALTTDDFMIIARIESLILKQGMDDALTRAKAFIDAGADGIMIHSREKEPDEIFEFCEKFREFAPNVPLVVVPTSFNKVYEDEFAKRGVNIVIYANQLIRSAYPAMMETAKSILKNNRCYEVDEACLPIKEILTLIPDE
;
A
#
# COMPACT_ATOMS: atom_id res chain seq x y z
N MET A 1 -25.95 39.71 4.45
CA MET A 1 -25.89 38.24 4.61
C MET A 1 -24.66 37.94 5.43
N THR A 2 -24.70 36.94 6.31
CA THR A 2 -23.49 36.43 6.97
C THR A 2 -22.54 35.92 5.90
N LYS A 3 -21.24 36.20 6.06
CA LYS A 3 -20.19 35.74 5.15
C LYS A 3 -20.11 34.22 5.19
N LYS A 4 -19.83 33.57 4.06
CA LYS A 4 -19.63 32.12 3.97
C LYS A 4 -18.16 31.80 4.14
N VAL A 5 -17.85 30.84 5.01
CA VAL A 5 -16.48 30.42 5.29
C VAL A 5 -16.33 28.93 5.03
N TYR A 6 -15.23 28.53 4.43
CA TYR A 6 -14.89 27.12 4.21
C TYR A 6 -13.54 26.77 4.83
N THR A 7 -13.45 25.57 5.41
CA THR A 7 -12.17 24.94 5.77
C THR A 7 -12.30 23.43 5.54
N ALA A 8 -11.19 22.74 5.34
CA ALA A 8 -11.20 21.29 5.23
C ALA A 8 -10.28 20.64 6.26
N ILE A 9 -10.71 19.51 6.81
CA ILE A 9 -10.03 18.81 7.91
C ILE A 9 -9.97 17.31 7.62
N SER A 10 -8.78 16.72 7.77
CA SER A 10 -8.53 15.28 7.63
C SER A 10 -8.38 14.57 8.98
N ALA A 11 -8.57 15.27 10.09
CA ALA A 11 -8.28 14.78 11.43
C ALA A 11 -9.35 13.80 11.95
N ASP A 12 -8.89 12.69 12.53
CA ASP A 12 -9.69 11.73 13.29
C ASP A 12 -9.55 11.94 14.80
N ILE A 13 -8.32 12.21 15.27
CA ILE A 13 -8.02 12.53 16.67
C ILE A 13 -7.82 14.04 16.77
N LEU A 14 -8.73 14.70 17.48
CA LEU A 14 -8.71 16.15 17.64
C LEU A 14 -7.78 16.59 18.76
N HIS A 15 -6.99 17.62 18.50
CA HIS A 15 -6.22 18.35 19.50
C HIS A 15 -6.55 19.85 19.41
N HIS A 16 -6.01 20.64 20.33
CA HIS A 16 -6.29 22.08 20.44
C HIS A 16 -6.02 22.89 19.16
N GLY A 17 -5.13 22.41 18.27
CA GLY A 17 -4.86 23.04 16.98
C GLY A 17 -6.06 23.01 16.04
N HIS A 18 -6.70 21.84 15.89
CA HIS A 18 -7.94 21.70 15.12
C HIS A 18 -9.06 22.59 15.68
N ILE A 19 -9.21 22.61 17.02
CA ILE A 19 -10.21 23.46 17.69
C ILE A 19 -9.92 24.95 17.47
N ASN A 20 -8.65 25.36 17.51
CA ASN A 20 -8.24 26.74 17.26
C ASN A 20 -8.52 27.15 15.80
N LEU A 21 -8.24 26.28 14.82
CA LEU A 21 -8.58 26.52 13.42
C LEU A 21 -10.09 26.73 13.23
N ILE A 22 -10.93 25.84 13.77
CA ILE A 22 -12.39 25.94 13.68
C ILE A 22 -12.88 27.23 14.33
N LYS A 23 -12.39 27.54 15.54
CA LYS A 23 -12.75 28.77 16.25
C LYS A 23 -12.39 30.01 15.42
N LYS A 24 -11.16 30.07 14.89
CA LYS A 24 -10.70 31.19 14.07
C LYS A 24 -11.49 31.32 12.78
N ALA A 25 -11.78 30.21 12.12
CA ALA A 25 -12.58 30.21 10.90
C ALA A 25 -14.02 30.72 11.15
N SER A 26 -14.63 30.34 12.28
CA SER A 26 -15.97 30.80 12.67
C SER A 26 -16.06 32.30 12.99
N GLU A 27 -14.94 32.96 13.30
CA GLU A 27 -14.90 34.42 13.50
C GLU A 27 -15.17 35.19 12.19
N TYR A 28 -14.97 34.57 11.02
CA TYR A 28 -15.14 35.20 9.71
C TYR A 28 -16.55 35.03 9.12
N GLY A 29 -17.41 34.18 9.72
CA GLY A 29 -18.78 33.98 9.26
C GLY A 29 -19.32 32.57 9.50
N ASP A 30 -20.31 32.21 8.69
CA ASP A 30 -20.96 30.90 8.71
C ASP A 30 -19.98 29.84 8.17
N LEU A 31 -19.44 29.02 9.09
CA LEU A 31 -18.41 28.03 8.78
C LEU A 31 -18.99 26.70 8.30
N THR A 32 -18.67 26.35 7.05
CA THR A 32 -18.81 25.01 6.49
C THR A 32 -17.48 24.28 6.59
N VAL A 33 -17.46 23.08 7.17
CA VAL A 33 -16.24 22.25 7.26
C VAL A 33 -16.34 21.07 6.29
N GLY A 34 -15.40 20.99 5.35
CA GLY A 34 -15.19 19.81 4.52
C GLY A 34 -14.42 18.74 5.29
N VAL A 35 -15.07 17.66 5.68
CA VAL A 35 -14.38 16.51 6.28
C VAL A 35 -13.92 15.59 5.16
N LEU A 36 -12.62 15.33 5.07
CA LEU A 36 -12.07 14.44 4.05
C LEU A 36 -12.59 13.02 4.25
N THR A 37 -13.05 12.36 3.17
CA THR A 37 -13.54 10.98 3.26
C THR A 37 -12.40 9.99 3.47
N ASP A 38 -12.73 8.75 3.89
CA ASP A 38 -11.71 7.73 4.20
C ASP A 38 -10.90 7.35 2.96
N GLU A 39 -11.53 7.35 1.77
CA GLU A 39 -10.90 7.09 0.49
C GLU A 39 -9.83 8.13 0.17
N VAL A 40 -10.14 9.42 0.40
CA VAL A 40 -9.17 10.51 0.20
C VAL A 40 -8.02 10.40 1.19
N ILE A 41 -8.30 10.13 2.46
CA ILE A 41 -7.24 10.00 3.48
C ILE A 41 -6.28 8.86 3.12
N ALA A 42 -6.82 7.74 2.62
CA ALA A 42 -6.05 6.57 2.22
C ALA A 42 -5.03 6.85 1.10
N THR A 43 -5.16 7.94 0.32
CA THR A 43 -4.22 8.24 -0.78
C THR A 43 -2.89 8.80 -0.30
N TYR A 44 -2.88 9.59 0.78
CA TYR A 44 -1.74 10.43 1.13
C TYR A 44 -1.30 10.38 2.60
N LYS A 45 -2.15 9.88 3.50
CA LYS A 45 -1.88 9.81 4.95
C LYS A 45 -2.23 8.44 5.52
N ARG A 46 -1.93 8.25 6.81
CA ARG A 46 -2.35 7.06 7.55
C ARG A 46 -3.88 6.92 7.50
N LEU A 47 -4.36 5.68 7.50
CA LEU A 47 -5.78 5.42 7.67
C LEU A 47 -6.28 6.00 9.00
N PRO A 48 -7.47 6.62 9.00
CA PRO A 48 -8.05 7.14 10.22
C PRO A 48 -8.51 6.00 11.12
N VAL A 49 -8.49 6.25 12.43
CA VAL A 49 -9.04 5.31 13.43
C VAL A 49 -10.57 5.34 13.40
N LEU A 50 -11.13 6.55 13.29
CA LEU A 50 -12.56 6.81 13.17
C LEU A 50 -12.96 6.94 11.71
N ASP A 51 -14.07 6.34 11.32
CA ASP A 51 -14.56 6.44 9.94
C ASP A 51 -15.10 7.85 9.62
N TYR A 52 -15.41 8.09 8.35
CA TYR A 52 -15.94 9.38 7.90
C TYR A 52 -17.20 9.83 8.67
N GLU A 53 -18.11 8.92 8.99
CA GLU A 53 -19.39 9.26 9.64
C GLU A 53 -19.16 9.68 11.09
N GLU A 54 -18.33 8.93 11.82
CA GLU A 54 -17.91 9.26 13.19
C GLU A 54 -17.18 10.61 13.24
N ARG A 55 -16.23 10.84 12.32
CA ARG A 55 -15.48 12.10 12.23
C ARG A 55 -16.40 13.27 11.90
N SER A 56 -17.30 13.10 10.92
CA SER A 56 -18.27 14.12 10.53
C SER A 56 -19.21 14.46 11.67
N PHE A 57 -19.70 13.45 12.40
CA PHE A 57 -20.53 13.65 13.58
C PHE A 57 -19.81 14.47 14.66
N ILE A 58 -18.55 14.14 14.97
CA ILE A 58 -17.76 14.89 15.95
C ILE A 58 -17.61 16.35 15.51
N ILE A 59 -17.17 16.59 14.26
CA ILE A 59 -16.92 17.94 13.73
C ILE A 59 -18.21 18.77 13.69
N GLN A 60 -19.33 18.19 13.27
CA GLN A 60 -20.63 18.85 13.17
C GLN A 60 -21.13 19.38 14.53
N ASN A 61 -20.68 18.78 15.63
CA ASN A 61 -21.06 19.16 16.99
C ASN A 61 -20.04 20.09 17.68
N ILE A 62 -18.99 20.54 16.98
CA ILE A 62 -18.05 21.52 17.52
C ILE A 62 -18.64 22.93 17.41
N SER A 63 -18.57 23.68 18.51
CA SER A 63 -19.00 25.08 18.56
C SER A 63 -18.31 25.92 17.47
N GLY A 64 -19.11 26.66 16.70
CA GLY A 64 -18.65 27.48 15.58
C GLY A 64 -18.82 26.81 14.20
N VAL A 65 -19.06 25.49 14.15
CA VAL A 65 -19.38 24.79 12.89
C VAL A 65 -20.86 24.93 12.58
N LYS A 66 -21.20 25.47 11.42
CA LYS A 66 -22.58 25.56 10.94
C LYS A 66 -23.01 24.26 10.28
N GLU A 67 -22.19 23.74 9.38
CA GLU A 67 -22.48 22.51 8.64
C GLU A 67 -21.19 21.77 8.26
N VAL A 68 -21.30 20.46 8.12
CA VAL A 68 -20.24 19.58 7.62
C VAL A 68 -20.66 19.01 6.27
N ILE A 69 -19.72 18.99 5.34
CA ILE A 69 -19.89 18.35 4.03
C ILE A 69 -18.72 17.39 3.74
N PRO A 70 -18.91 16.36 2.90
CA PRO A 70 -17.81 15.52 2.46
C PRO A 70 -16.82 16.32 1.57
N GLN A 71 -15.52 16.12 1.81
CA GLN A 71 -14.46 16.54 0.91
C GLN A 71 -13.91 15.28 0.21
N ARG A 72 -14.28 15.07 -1.06
CA ARG A 72 -14.05 13.83 -1.82
C ARG A 72 -12.76 13.81 -2.63
N THR A 73 -11.98 14.87 -2.55
CA THR A 73 -10.71 15.05 -3.24
C THR A 73 -9.72 15.76 -2.32
N LEU A 74 -8.42 15.67 -2.59
CA LEU A 74 -7.44 16.53 -1.91
C LEU A 74 -7.60 18.00 -2.32
N ASP A 75 -7.91 18.26 -3.60
CA ASP A 75 -8.22 19.58 -4.11
C ASP A 75 -9.61 20.06 -3.63
N TYR A 76 -9.69 21.26 -3.06
CA TYR A 76 -10.94 21.83 -2.54
C TYR A 76 -11.85 22.41 -3.63
N THR A 77 -11.36 22.54 -4.87
CA THR A 77 -12.01 23.26 -5.98
C THR A 77 -13.46 22.87 -6.21
N GLU A 78 -13.82 21.58 -6.14
CA GLU A 78 -15.21 21.12 -6.31
C GLU A 78 -16.14 21.75 -5.27
N ASN A 79 -15.82 21.60 -3.98
CA ASN A 79 -16.59 22.17 -2.88
C ASN A 79 -16.60 23.70 -2.93
N LEU A 80 -15.47 24.33 -3.28
CA LEU A 80 -15.39 25.77 -3.42
C LEU A 80 -16.33 26.29 -4.52
N LYS A 81 -16.37 25.64 -5.69
CA LYS A 81 -17.24 26.03 -6.80
C LYS A 81 -18.72 25.86 -6.48
N ALA A 82 -19.07 24.83 -5.69
CA ALA A 82 -20.43 24.59 -5.23
C ALA A 82 -20.89 25.62 -4.19
N LEU A 83 -20.06 25.93 -3.21
CA LEU A 83 -20.42 26.80 -2.09
C LEU A 83 -20.25 28.30 -2.39
N LYS A 84 -19.25 28.63 -3.22
CA LYS A 84 -18.73 29.99 -3.47
C LYS A 84 -18.50 30.77 -2.17
N PRO A 85 -17.61 30.29 -1.28
CA PRO A 85 -17.36 30.94 0.01
C PRO A 85 -16.68 32.30 -0.18
N ASP A 86 -16.96 33.24 0.73
CA ASP A 86 -16.22 34.50 0.78
C ASP A 86 -14.78 34.27 1.26
N TYR A 87 -14.60 33.33 2.19
CA TYR A 87 -13.30 33.03 2.79
C TYR A 87 -13.02 31.53 2.82
N VAL A 88 -11.78 31.14 2.50
CA VAL A 88 -11.22 29.85 2.92
C VAL A 88 -10.25 30.10 4.06
N VAL A 89 -10.33 29.31 5.13
CA VAL A 89 -9.42 29.44 6.28
C VAL A 89 -8.62 28.15 6.43
N HIS A 90 -7.30 28.25 6.49
CA HIS A 90 -6.41 27.10 6.64
C HIS A 90 -5.18 27.46 7.49
N GLY A 91 -4.49 26.45 8.05
CA GLY A 91 -3.16 26.64 8.62
C GLY A 91 -2.13 27.02 7.55
N ASP A 92 -1.06 27.72 7.92
CA ASP A 92 0.04 28.06 7.02
C ASP A 92 1.01 26.88 6.75
N ASP A 93 0.77 25.71 7.34
CA ASP A 93 1.59 24.50 7.19
C ASP A 93 1.61 23.96 5.76
N TRP A 94 0.52 24.18 5.01
CA TRP A 94 0.43 23.76 3.61
C TRP A 94 1.25 24.58 2.61
N VAL A 95 1.94 25.63 3.06
CA VAL A 95 2.83 26.42 2.20
C VAL A 95 4.06 25.59 1.76
N ASN A 96 4.55 24.72 2.65
CA ASN A 96 5.80 23.99 2.44
C ASN A 96 5.64 22.47 2.58
N ASN A 97 4.42 21.95 2.41
CA ASN A 97 4.15 20.52 2.52
C ASN A 97 3.48 19.96 1.26
N ASP A 98 3.12 18.69 1.36
CA ASP A 98 2.35 17.87 0.43
C ASP A 98 1.10 18.55 -0.19
N LEU A 99 0.55 19.62 0.42
CA LEU A 99 -0.67 20.33 0.00
C LEU A 99 -0.41 21.69 -0.69
N LYS A 100 0.83 22.01 -1.07
CA LYS A 100 1.18 23.29 -1.74
C LYS A 100 0.38 23.57 -3.03
N ASN A 101 0.03 22.53 -3.80
CA ASN A 101 -0.76 22.69 -5.02
C ASN A 101 -2.22 22.91 -4.68
N THR A 102 -2.77 22.17 -3.71
CA THR A 102 -4.11 22.42 -3.17
C THR A 102 -4.26 23.89 -2.76
N ARG A 103 -3.25 24.45 -2.07
CA ARG A 103 -3.22 25.88 -1.73
C ARG A 103 -3.29 26.78 -2.98
N THR A 104 -2.52 26.46 -4.01
CA THR A 104 -2.52 27.22 -5.27
C THR A 104 -3.89 27.17 -5.95
N ASN A 105 -4.48 25.99 -6.07
CA ASN A 105 -5.79 25.78 -6.68
C ASN A 105 -6.90 26.49 -5.90
N VAL A 106 -6.82 26.51 -4.56
CA VAL A 106 -7.72 27.30 -3.70
C VAL A 106 -7.65 28.79 -4.02
N ILE A 107 -6.44 29.35 -4.10
CA ILE A 107 -6.24 30.77 -4.41
C ILE A 107 -6.77 31.12 -5.79
N GLU A 108 -6.50 30.28 -6.79
CA GLU A 108 -6.98 30.48 -8.16
C GLU A 108 -8.50 30.38 -8.27
N THR A 109 -9.08 29.37 -7.64
CA THR A 109 -10.53 29.14 -7.62
C THR A 109 -11.27 30.29 -6.95
N LEU A 110 -10.78 30.80 -5.81
CA LEU A 110 -11.42 31.91 -5.10
C LEU A 110 -11.44 33.22 -5.91
N LYS A 111 -10.44 33.46 -6.75
CA LYS A 111 -10.39 34.65 -7.63
C LYS A 111 -11.57 34.71 -8.61
N GLU A 112 -12.17 33.58 -8.97
CA GLU A 112 -13.31 33.52 -9.89
C GLU A 112 -14.53 34.32 -9.38
N TRP A 113 -14.67 34.50 -8.06
CA TRP A 113 -15.75 35.29 -7.45
C TRP A 113 -15.27 36.34 -6.44
N GLY A 114 -13.96 36.57 -6.33
CA GLY A 114 -13.38 37.53 -5.39
C GLY A 114 -13.41 37.07 -3.93
N GLY A 115 -13.35 35.75 -3.69
CA GLY A 115 -13.10 35.21 -2.35
C GLY A 115 -11.62 35.34 -1.95
N GLU A 116 -11.33 35.16 -0.67
CA GLU A 116 -9.99 35.32 -0.11
C GLU A 116 -9.55 34.09 0.70
N LEU A 117 -8.28 33.71 0.56
CA LEU A 117 -7.65 32.72 1.43
C LEU A 117 -7.09 33.43 2.67
N ILE A 118 -7.46 32.95 3.85
CA ILE A 118 -6.96 33.40 5.14
C ILE A 118 -6.12 32.30 5.76
N GLU A 119 -4.83 32.58 5.92
CA GLU A 119 -3.88 31.65 6.52
C GLU A 119 -3.64 32.03 7.98
N ILE A 120 -3.79 31.07 8.89
CA ILE A 120 -3.50 31.25 10.30
C ILE A 120 -2.21 30.50 10.66
N PRO A 121 -1.41 31.01 11.61
CA PRO A 121 -0.22 30.30 12.07
C PRO A 121 -0.57 28.90 12.55
N TYR A 122 0.14 27.90 12.04
CA TYR A 122 -0.05 26.52 12.44
C TYR A 122 0.19 26.38 13.94
N THR A 123 -0.69 25.65 14.61
CA THR A 123 -0.62 25.50 16.07
C THR A 123 0.44 24.46 16.41
N HIS A 124 1.64 24.93 16.72
CA HIS A 124 2.74 24.10 17.20
C HIS A 124 2.65 23.89 18.72
N GLY A 125 3.04 22.70 19.18
CA GLY A 125 3.16 22.41 20.60
C GLY A 125 3.57 20.97 20.87
N VAL A 126 4.30 20.77 21.97
CA VAL A 126 4.84 19.47 22.40
C VAL A 126 3.77 18.37 22.46
N SER A 127 2.53 18.72 22.77
CA SER A 127 1.41 17.76 22.82
C SER A 127 0.92 17.31 21.45
N VAL A 128 1.06 18.13 20.40
CA VAL A 128 0.68 17.79 19.02
C VAL A 128 1.69 16.83 18.42
N ASP A 129 2.98 17.12 18.58
CA ASP A 129 4.06 16.29 18.06
C ASP A 129 4.05 14.90 18.75
N LYS A 130 3.92 14.88 20.08
CA LYS A 130 3.77 13.62 20.85
C LYS A 130 2.54 12.82 20.43
N LEU A 131 1.44 13.48 20.10
CA LEU A 131 0.24 12.77 19.64
C LEU A 131 0.47 12.13 18.27
N ASN A 132 1.10 12.86 17.35
CA ASN A 132 1.45 12.34 16.03
C ASN A 132 2.43 11.16 16.12
N GLU A 133 3.44 11.25 16.98
CA GLU A 133 4.38 10.15 17.27
C GLU A 133 3.69 8.94 17.88
N ALA A 134 2.86 9.14 18.92
CA ALA A 134 2.13 8.05 19.58
C ALA A 134 1.22 7.32 18.59
N VAL A 135 0.59 8.06 17.68
CA VAL A 135 -0.26 7.52 16.63
C VAL A 135 0.54 6.78 15.56
N LYS A 136 1.71 7.28 15.17
CA LYS A 136 2.63 6.59 14.25
C LYS A 136 3.12 5.27 14.87
N SER A 137 3.52 5.30 16.14
CA SER A 137 3.93 4.12 16.91
C SER A 137 2.78 3.11 17.05
N ALA A 138 1.57 3.56 17.36
CA ALA A 138 0.40 2.68 17.38
C ALA A 138 0.12 2.06 16.00
N SER A 139 0.43 2.79 14.92
CA SER A 139 0.23 2.31 13.55
C SER A 139 1.22 1.22 13.12
N SER A 140 2.35 1.04 13.80
CA SER A 140 3.30 -0.06 13.56
C SER A 140 2.98 -1.32 14.36
N MET A 141 2.07 -1.23 15.34
CA MET A 141 1.65 -2.38 16.15
C MET A 141 1.12 -3.52 15.27
N PRO A 142 1.46 -4.79 15.57
CA PRO A 142 1.10 -5.94 14.75
C PRO A 142 -0.37 -6.02 14.37
N GLU A 143 -1.28 -5.80 15.32
CA GLU A 143 -2.72 -5.84 15.11
C GLU A 143 -3.22 -4.72 14.20
N VAL A 144 -2.68 -3.51 14.35
CA VAL A 144 -3.07 -2.37 13.52
C VAL A 144 -2.54 -2.58 12.10
N ARG A 145 -1.26 -2.97 11.95
CA ARG A 145 -0.64 -3.23 10.64
C ARG A 145 -1.36 -4.36 9.89
N ARG A 146 -1.64 -5.49 10.55
CA ARG A 146 -2.29 -6.65 9.94
C ARG A 146 -3.63 -6.28 9.30
N ALA A 147 -4.47 -5.54 10.02
CA ALA A 147 -5.79 -5.11 9.55
C ALA A 147 -5.76 -4.09 8.40
N LYS A 148 -4.66 -3.36 8.19
CA LYS A 148 -4.59 -2.29 7.15
C LYS A 148 -4.86 -2.80 5.75
N LEU A 149 -4.40 -3.99 5.39
CA LEU A 149 -4.58 -4.50 4.03
C LEU A 149 -6.07 -4.63 3.66
N LYS A 150 -6.88 -5.21 4.56
CA LYS A 150 -8.33 -5.32 4.34
C LYS A 150 -9.01 -3.96 4.24
N LYS A 151 -8.59 -2.99 5.05
CA LYS A 151 -9.10 -1.60 4.95
C LYS A 151 -8.76 -0.98 3.60
N LEU A 152 -7.51 -1.11 3.14
CA LEU A 152 -7.08 -0.55 1.85
C LEU A 152 -7.83 -1.19 0.68
N LEU A 153 -8.09 -2.49 0.71
CA LEU A 153 -8.88 -3.20 -0.31
C LEU A 153 -10.31 -2.66 -0.46
N ASN A 154 -10.88 -2.08 0.61
CA ASN A 154 -12.21 -1.48 0.58
C ASN A 154 -12.19 0.01 0.18
N LEU A 155 -11.08 0.69 0.41
CA LEU A 155 -10.96 2.15 0.23
C LEU A 155 -10.32 2.54 -1.10
N LYS A 156 -9.53 1.65 -1.70
CA LYS A 156 -8.78 1.93 -2.94
C LYS A 156 -9.19 0.99 -4.06
N PRO A 157 -9.23 1.48 -5.32
CA PRO A 157 -9.47 0.62 -6.47
C PRO A 157 -8.33 -0.41 -6.65
N ILE A 158 -7.09 0.00 -6.36
CA ILE A 158 -5.90 -0.85 -6.41
C ILE A 158 -5.05 -0.57 -5.17
N VAL A 159 -4.58 -1.64 -4.53
CA VAL A 159 -3.49 -1.63 -3.56
C VAL A 159 -2.18 -1.82 -4.32
N LYS A 160 -1.42 -0.74 -4.47
CA LYS A 160 -0.11 -0.72 -5.15
C LYS A 160 0.95 -1.32 -4.23
N THR A 161 1.50 -2.46 -4.60
CA THR A 161 2.44 -3.20 -3.75
C THR A 161 3.83 -3.23 -4.39
N MET A 162 4.86 -2.81 -3.66
CA MET A 162 6.25 -2.85 -4.13
C MET A 162 7.08 -3.85 -3.34
N GLU A 163 8.01 -4.53 -4.01
CA GLU A 163 8.89 -5.49 -3.35
C GLU A 163 9.82 -4.86 -2.31
N ALA A 164 10.09 -5.58 -1.22
CA ALA A 164 11.14 -5.27 -0.26
C ALA A 164 11.83 -6.56 0.22
N HIS A 165 13.15 -6.52 0.37
CA HIS A 165 14.01 -7.65 0.73
C HIS A 165 14.98 -7.38 1.88
N ASN A 166 14.92 -6.18 2.48
CA ASN A 166 15.62 -5.76 3.69
C ASN A 166 15.05 -4.43 4.20
N GLY A 167 15.47 -3.97 5.38
CA GLY A 167 15.02 -2.70 5.95
C GLY A 167 15.25 -1.47 5.04
N LEU A 168 16.34 -1.43 4.28
CA LEU A 168 16.64 -0.31 3.37
C LEU A 168 15.65 -0.21 2.21
N SER A 169 15.44 -1.31 1.49
CA SER A 169 14.44 -1.39 0.41
C SER A 169 13.02 -1.11 0.93
N ALA A 170 12.72 -1.55 2.15
CA ALA A 170 11.45 -1.25 2.79
C ALA A 170 11.31 0.24 3.14
N LEU A 171 12.37 0.93 3.59
CA LEU A 171 12.35 2.39 3.78
C LEU A 171 12.13 3.14 2.46
N VAL A 172 12.67 2.63 1.35
CA VAL A 172 12.36 3.19 0.01
C VAL A 172 10.87 3.07 -0.28
N VAL A 173 10.27 1.88 -0.10
CA VAL A 173 8.83 1.69 -0.30
C VAL A 173 7.98 2.51 0.69
N GLU A 174 8.47 2.67 1.92
CA GLU A 174 7.78 3.43 2.96
C GLU A 174 7.69 4.93 2.61
N ASN A 175 8.77 5.49 2.07
CA ASN A 175 8.92 6.93 1.87
C ASN A 175 8.71 7.38 0.43
N ALA A 176 8.70 6.46 -0.55
CA ALA A 176 8.47 6.81 -1.95
C ALA A 176 7.09 7.45 -2.13
N LYS A 177 7.11 8.70 -2.58
CA LYS A 177 5.94 9.50 -2.91
C LYS A 177 6.22 10.31 -4.16
N ILE A 178 5.22 10.44 -5.02
CA ILE A 178 5.25 11.37 -6.15
C ILE A 178 3.99 12.21 -6.14
N GLU A 179 4.09 13.37 -6.78
CA GLU A 179 2.98 14.27 -7.03
C GLU A 179 2.57 14.14 -8.49
N LYS A 180 1.30 13.85 -8.75
CA LYS A 180 0.76 13.67 -10.11
C LYS A 180 -0.70 14.12 -10.14
N ASP A 181 -1.03 15.01 -11.08
CA ASP A 181 -2.40 15.52 -11.28
C ASP A 181 -3.05 16.08 -9.99
N ASP A 182 -2.28 16.80 -9.18
CA ASP A 182 -2.67 17.34 -7.86
C ASP A 182 -3.04 16.28 -6.80
N GLU A 183 -2.70 15.03 -7.06
CA GLU A 183 -2.77 13.93 -6.10
C GLU A 183 -1.37 13.47 -5.68
N ILE A 184 -1.31 12.89 -4.49
CA ILE A 184 -0.10 12.26 -3.97
C ILE A 184 -0.23 10.77 -4.17
N GLU A 185 0.69 10.20 -4.93
CA GLU A 185 0.79 8.76 -5.12
C GLU A 185 1.93 8.18 -4.29
N SER A 186 1.67 7.04 -3.66
CA SER A 186 2.65 6.26 -2.90
C SER A 186 2.31 4.78 -2.98
N PHE A 187 3.23 3.91 -2.56
CA PHE A 187 2.93 2.49 -2.43
C PHE A 187 2.07 2.23 -1.19
N ASP A 188 1.15 1.28 -1.30
CA ASP A 188 0.17 0.96 -0.27
C ASP A 188 0.62 -0.21 0.63
N ALA A 189 1.40 -1.13 0.07
CA ALA A 189 1.82 -2.36 0.73
C ALA A 189 3.22 -2.79 0.28
N MET A 190 3.82 -3.70 1.05
CA MET A 190 5.12 -4.30 0.76
C MET A 190 4.96 -5.77 0.38
N TRP A 191 5.64 -6.18 -0.68
CA TRP A 191 5.75 -7.57 -1.11
C TRP A 191 7.10 -8.16 -0.71
N LEU A 192 7.08 -9.15 0.19
CA LEU A 192 8.29 -9.85 0.60
C LEU A 192 8.46 -11.08 -0.29
N SER A 193 9.08 -10.85 -1.45
CA SER A 193 9.34 -11.89 -2.46
C SER A 193 10.34 -12.92 -1.97
N SER A 194 10.08 -14.21 -2.24
CA SER A 194 11.10 -15.25 -2.04
C SER A 194 12.31 -15.02 -2.95
N LEU A 195 12.08 -14.54 -4.19
CA LEU A 195 13.11 -14.29 -5.19
C LEU A 195 14.08 -13.20 -4.76
N THR A 196 13.55 -12.04 -4.33
CA THR A 196 14.40 -10.91 -3.97
C THR A 196 15.11 -11.15 -2.66
N ASP A 197 14.46 -11.84 -1.71
CA ASP A 197 15.07 -12.26 -0.46
C ASP A 197 16.23 -13.26 -0.67
N SER A 198 16.03 -14.30 -1.48
CA SER A 198 17.09 -15.26 -1.79
C SER A 198 18.24 -14.60 -2.55
N THR A 199 17.91 -13.74 -3.53
CA THR A 199 18.90 -13.03 -4.36
C THR A 199 19.76 -12.09 -3.53
N ALA A 200 19.16 -11.32 -2.61
CA ALA A 200 19.89 -10.46 -1.69
C ALA A 200 20.86 -11.26 -0.78
N LYS A 201 20.53 -12.51 -0.49
CA LYS A 201 21.37 -13.46 0.27
C LYS A 201 22.37 -14.23 -0.62
N GLY A 202 22.45 -13.94 -1.92
CA GLY A 202 23.31 -14.66 -2.86
C GLY A 202 22.91 -16.13 -3.09
N LYS A 203 21.63 -16.45 -2.88
CA LYS A 203 21.06 -17.81 -2.96
C LYS A 203 20.01 -17.92 -4.07
N PRO A 204 19.86 -19.10 -4.70
CA PRO A 204 18.80 -19.33 -5.67
C PRO A 204 17.41 -19.41 -5.00
N ASP A 205 16.37 -19.00 -5.73
CA ASP A 205 14.96 -19.06 -5.33
C ASP A 205 14.38 -20.46 -5.58
N ILE A 206 14.70 -21.38 -4.68
CA ILE A 206 14.32 -22.79 -4.71
C ILE A 206 13.83 -23.29 -3.35
N GLU A 207 13.24 -22.40 -2.53
CA GLU A 207 12.89 -22.64 -1.12
C GLU A 207 14.10 -22.97 -0.22
N LEU A 208 15.32 -22.61 -0.65
CA LEU A 208 16.54 -22.82 0.14
C LEU A 208 16.62 -21.92 1.39
N VAL A 209 15.98 -20.74 1.32
CA VAL A 209 15.91 -19.81 2.44
C VAL A 209 14.74 -20.21 3.32
N ASP A 210 15.04 -20.84 4.44
CA ASP A 210 14.02 -21.33 5.36
C ASP A 210 13.26 -20.19 6.08
N MET A 211 12.09 -20.53 6.63
CA MET A 211 11.21 -19.58 7.31
C MET A 211 11.89 -18.82 8.45
N THR A 212 12.88 -19.38 9.16
CA THR A 212 13.62 -18.66 10.21
C THR A 212 14.40 -17.50 9.61
N SER A 213 15.06 -17.72 8.48
CA SER A 213 15.78 -16.64 7.79
C SER A 213 14.83 -15.61 7.19
N ARG A 214 13.63 -16.01 6.77
CA ARG A 214 12.61 -15.09 6.25
C ARG A 214 11.97 -14.26 7.35
N LEU A 215 11.73 -14.85 8.52
CA LEU A 215 11.24 -14.15 9.70
C LEU A 215 12.19 -13.04 10.16
N ARG A 216 13.51 -13.25 10.08
CA ARG A 216 14.49 -12.18 10.36
C ARG A 216 14.34 -11.00 9.41
N THR A 217 14.17 -11.28 8.11
CA THR A 217 13.94 -10.22 7.12
C THR A 217 12.61 -9.51 7.36
N ILE A 218 11.56 -10.24 7.77
CA ILE A 218 10.28 -9.64 8.17
C ILE A 218 10.50 -8.71 9.37
N ASP A 219 11.20 -9.15 10.41
CA ASP A 219 11.48 -8.36 11.62
C ASP A 219 12.24 -7.06 11.28
N GLU A 220 13.31 -7.15 10.47
CA GLU A 220 14.08 -5.98 10.00
C GLU A 220 13.21 -4.97 9.24
N ILE A 221 12.27 -5.45 8.41
CA ILE A 221 11.35 -4.59 7.66
C ILE A 221 10.29 -3.98 8.59
N MET A 222 9.78 -4.77 9.54
CA MET A 222 8.74 -4.35 10.48
C MET A 222 9.21 -3.26 11.45
N GLU A 223 10.51 -3.24 11.78
CA GLU A 223 11.11 -2.24 12.67
C GLU A 223 11.07 -0.82 12.07
N VAL A 224 11.24 -0.71 10.75
CA VAL A 224 11.46 0.58 10.09
C VAL A 224 10.27 1.08 9.25
N THR A 225 9.15 0.37 9.24
CA THR A 225 8.01 0.68 8.34
C THR A 225 6.65 0.59 9.02
N THR A 226 5.58 1.07 8.38
CA THR A 226 4.21 0.98 8.90
C THR A 226 3.20 0.38 7.92
N LYS A 227 3.56 0.21 6.65
CA LYS A 227 2.69 -0.37 5.62
C LYS A 227 2.37 -1.86 5.88
N PRO A 228 1.21 -2.35 5.41
CA PRO A 228 0.91 -3.78 5.42
C PRO A 228 1.93 -4.58 4.62
N ILE A 229 2.16 -5.81 5.08
CA ILE A 229 3.13 -6.75 4.49
C ILE A 229 2.37 -7.94 3.90
N ILE A 230 2.68 -8.23 2.64
CA ILE A 230 2.22 -9.41 1.89
C ILE A 230 3.44 -10.29 1.68
N LEU A 231 3.42 -11.50 2.25
CA LEU A 231 4.53 -12.46 2.17
C LEU A 231 4.32 -13.44 1.02
N ASP A 232 5.37 -13.67 0.21
CA ASP A 232 5.43 -14.81 -0.71
C ASP A 232 5.57 -16.10 0.11
N GLY A 233 4.54 -16.92 0.24
CA GLY A 233 4.55 -18.14 1.05
C GLY A 233 5.14 -19.35 0.36
N ASP A 234 5.70 -19.20 -0.85
CA ASP A 234 6.09 -20.32 -1.71
C ASP A 234 4.93 -21.34 -1.82
N THR A 235 5.21 -22.64 -1.72
CA THR A 235 4.15 -23.69 -1.69
C THR A 235 3.41 -23.78 -0.35
N GLY A 236 3.82 -23.02 0.66
CA GLY A 236 3.36 -23.13 2.05
C GLY A 236 3.97 -24.32 2.82
N GLY A 237 4.75 -25.18 2.15
CA GLY A 237 5.31 -26.41 2.73
C GLY A 237 4.25 -27.46 3.07
N GLU A 238 4.57 -28.35 4.01
CA GLU A 238 3.64 -29.34 4.56
C GLU A 238 2.50 -28.68 5.33
N ILE A 239 1.30 -29.29 5.30
CA ILE A 239 0.10 -28.74 5.95
C ILE A 239 0.33 -28.50 7.45
N GLU A 240 0.99 -29.45 8.12
CA GLU A 240 1.31 -29.38 9.54
C GLU A 240 2.22 -28.19 9.87
N HIS A 241 3.19 -27.89 9.01
CA HIS A 241 4.06 -26.73 9.17
C HIS A 241 3.33 -25.43 8.85
N PHE A 242 2.55 -25.42 7.77
CA PHE A 242 1.79 -24.25 7.33
C PHE A 242 0.89 -23.71 8.44
N VAL A 243 0.20 -24.58 9.17
CA VAL A 243 -0.66 -24.23 10.32
C VAL A 243 0.09 -23.43 11.40
N PHE A 244 1.34 -23.77 11.71
CA PHE A 244 2.13 -23.02 12.69
C PHE A 244 2.77 -21.76 12.09
N ASN A 245 3.13 -21.81 10.81
CA ASN A 245 3.66 -20.66 10.10
C ASN A 245 2.63 -19.53 10.02
N VAL A 246 1.39 -19.81 9.61
CA VAL A 246 0.34 -18.76 9.53
C VAL A 246 0.04 -18.14 10.88
N LYS A 247 0.00 -18.94 11.97
CA LYS A 247 -0.15 -18.41 13.35
C LYS A 247 0.99 -17.48 13.73
N THR A 248 2.21 -17.80 13.33
CA THR A 248 3.38 -16.97 13.61
C THR A 248 3.31 -15.67 12.82
N LEU A 249 3.02 -15.74 11.51
CA LEU A 249 2.88 -14.59 10.62
C LEU A 249 1.75 -13.65 11.08
N GLU A 250 0.60 -14.21 11.47
CA GLU A 250 -0.52 -13.48 12.04
C GLU A 250 -0.12 -12.72 13.31
N ARG A 251 0.58 -13.40 14.23
CA ARG A 251 0.98 -12.83 15.53
C ARG A 251 1.97 -11.67 15.38
N ILE A 252 2.92 -11.77 14.46
CA ILE A 252 3.93 -10.72 14.23
C ILE A 252 3.38 -9.55 13.41
N GLY A 253 2.20 -9.68 12.81
CA GLY A 253 1.51 -8.58 12.13
C GLY A 253 1.72 -8.53 10.62
N VAL A 254 2.12 -9.64 9.99
CA VAL A 254 2.03 -9.79 8.53
C VAL A 254 0.55 -9.75 8.15
N SER A 255 0.20 -9.04 7.08
CA SER A 255 -1.19 -8.85 6.68
C SER A 255 -1.73 -9.99 5.82
N ALA A 256 -0.89 -10.55 4.95
CA ALA A 256 -1.25 -11.67 4.09
C ALA A 256 -0.08 -12.59 3.79
N VAL A 257 -0.39 -13.86 3.50
CA VAL A 257 0.53 -14.80 2.85
C VAL A 257 -0.08 -15.27 1.54
N ILE A 258 0.72 -15.32 0.48
CA ILE A 258 0.33 -15.86 -0.82
C ILE A 258 1.02 -17.21 -1.01
N ILE A 259 0.28 -18.32 -1.08
CA ILE A 259 0.85 -19.66 -1.34
C ILE A 259 0.49 -20.13 -2.75
N GLU A 260 1.38 -20.88 -3.41
CA GLU A 260 1.21 -21.36 -4.78
C GLU A 260 0.94 -22.86 -4.89
N ASP A 261 0.12 -23.27 -5.86
CA ASP A 261 -0.35 -24.64 -6.06
C ASP A 261 0.62 -25.53 -6.86
N LYS A 262 1.93 -25.40 -6.63
CA LYS A 262 2.97 -26.22 -7.27
C LYS A 262 3.48 -27.34 -6.36
N ILE A 263 3.92 -28.43 -6.99
CA ILE A 263 4.65 -29.52 -6.34
C ILE A 263 5.96 -29.82 -7.10
N GLY A 264 6.95 -30.34 -6.37
CA GLY A 264 8.30 -30.62 -6.87
C GLY A 264 9.34 -29.60 -6.40
N LEU A 265 10.58 -29.73 -6.88
CA LEU A 265 11.64 -28.77 -6.56
C LEU A 265 11.25 -27.39 -7.13
N LYS A 266 11.01 -26.42 -6.24
CA LYS A 266 10.69 -25.05 -6.65
C LYS A 266 11.83 -24.51 -7.52
N LYS A 267 11.44 -23.89 -8.62
CA LYS A 267 12.26 -23.07 -9.51
C LYS A 267 11.37 -21.90 -9.91
N ASN A 268 11.90 -20.70 -9.89
CA ASN A 268 11.13 -19.48 -10.09
C ASN A 268 10.37 -19.49 -11.44
N SER A 269 9.11 -19.02 -11.45
CA SER A 269 8.17 -19.07 -12.59
C SER A 269 8.66 -18.34 -13.85
N LEU A 270 9.68 -17.50 -13.72
CA LEU A 270 10.34 -16.80 -14.83
C LEU A 270 11.37 -17.67 -15.57
N PHE A 271 11.84 -18.78 -14.98
CA PHE A 271 12.72 -19.73 -15.67
C PHE A 271 11.91 -20.80 -16.43
N GLY A 272 12.36 -21.16 -17.63
CA GLY A 272 11.67 -22.12 -18.50
C GLY A 272 11.49 -23.52 -17.91
N THR A 273 10.72 -24.37 -18.60
CA THR A 273 10.28 -25.72 -18.19
C THR A 273 11.38 -26.79 -18.26
N GLU A 274 12.61 -26.48 -17.91
CA GLU A 274 13.75 -27.40 -18.00
C GLU A 274 13.79 -28.46 -16.88
N VAL A 275 12.90 -28.34 -15.88
CA VAL A 275 12.66 -29.32 -14.81
C VAL A 275 11.15 -29.55 -14.74
N GLU A 276 10.70 -30.80 -14.64
CA GLU A 276 9.27 -31.14 -14.54
C GLU A 276 8.69 -30.57 -13.23
N GLN A 277 7.93 -29.50 -13.34
CA GLN A 277 7.05 -29.00 -12.29
C GLN A 277 5.62 -29.37 -12.64
N THR A 278 4.86 -29.77 -11.64
CA THR A 278 3.43 -30.08 -11.77
C THR A 278 2.63 -29.31 -10.74
N GLN A 279 1.31 -29.26 -10.92
CA GLN A 279 0.43 -28.66 -9.93
C GLN A 279 0.08 -29.65 -8.85
N ASP A 280 -0.09 -29.13 -7.65
CA ASP A 280 -0.75 -29.84 -6.56
C ASP A 280 -2.17 -30.22 -6.99
N SER A 281 -2.68 -31.31 -6.41
CA SER A 281 -4.08 -31.67 -6.55
C SER A 281 -4.96 -30.58 -5.93
N ILE A 282 -6.13 -30.36 -6.53
CA ILE A 282 -7.10 -29.38 -6.02
C ILE A 282 -7.47 -29.72 -4.58
N GLU A 283 -7.66 -31.00 -4.29
CA GLU A 283 -8.05 -31.50 -2.97
C GLU A 283 -6.99 -31.23 -1.91
N HIS A 284 -5.73 -31.55 -2.18
CA HIS A 284 -4.64 -31.36 -1.22
C HIS A 284 -4.36 -29.87 -0.98
N PHE A 285 -4.31 -29.05 -2.03
CA PHE A 285 -4.09 -27.61 -1.87
C PHE A 285 -5.26 -26.92 -1.14
N SER A 286 -6.50 -27.33 -1.44
CA SER A 286 -7.69 -26.88 -0.70
C SER A 286 -7.62 -27.27 0.78
N GLN A 287 -7.17 -28.50 1.09
CA GLN A 287 -6.98 -28.94 2.47
C GLN A 287 -5.96 -28.07 3.21
N LYS A 288 -4.85 -27.69 2.55
CA LYS A 288 -3.83 -26.78 3.09
C LYS A 288 -4.41 -25.40 3.41
N ILE A 289 -5.14 -24.80 2.47
CA ILE A 289 -5.81 -23.50 2.66
C ILE A 289 -6.78 -23.59 3.84
N SER A 290 -7.68 -24.58 3.84
CA SER A 290 -8.65 -24.78 4.91
C SER A 290 -8.00 -25.00 6.28
N ALA A 291 -6.89 -25.75 6.34
CA ALA A 291 -6.15 -25.97 7.57
C ALA A 291 -5.51 -24.67 8.09
N GLY A 292 -4.89 -23.88 7.20
CA GLY A 292 -4.35 -22.56 7.52
C GLY A 292 -5.43 -21.60 8.02
N LYS A 293 -6.58 -21.52 7.34
CA LYS A 293 -7.70 -20.66 7.74
C LYS A 293 -8.26 -21.04 9.11
N LYS A 294 -8.43 -22.33 9.39
CA LYS A 294 -8.87 -22.83 10.73
C LYS A 294 -7.86 -22.55 11.85
N ALA A 295 -6.61 -22.28 11.50
CA ALA A 295 -5.55 -22.01 12.46
C ALA A 295 -5.48 -20.53 12.90
N LEU A 296 -6.08 -19.62 12.13
CA LEU A 296 -6.08 -18.19 12.41
C LEU A 296 -6.91 -17.86 13.65
N THR A 297 -6.50 -16.81 14.35
CA THR A 297 -7.19 -16.31 15.57
C THR A 297 -8.00 -15.05 15.28
N THR A 298 -7.66 -14.33 14.22
CA THR A 298 -8.26 -13.07 13.81
C THR A 298 -8.80 -13.18 12.38
N ASP A 299 -9.79 -12.34 12.07
CA ASP A 299 -10.30 -12.20 10.72
C ASP A 299 -9.45 -11.23 9.87
N ASP A 300 -8.36 -10.67 10.40
CA ASP A 300 -7.56 -9.69 9.67
C ASP A 300 -6.55 -10.33 8.71
N PHE A 301 -5.95 -11.46 9.10
CA PHE A 301 -4.92 -12.14 8.32
C PHE A 301 -5.52 -12.81 7.08
N MET A 302 -4.90 -12.59 5.92
CA MET A 302 -5.36 -13.16 4.64
C MET A 302 -4.47 -14.31 4.17
N ILE A 303 -5.09 -15.38 3.67
CA ILE A 303 -4.44 -16.42 2.90
C ILE A 303 -4.92 -16.30 1.45
N ILE A 304 -4.00 -15.97 0.55
CA ILE A 304 -4.28 -15.79 -0.88
C ILE A 304 -3.70 -16.99 -1.64
N ALA A 305 -4.51 -17.59 -2.51
CA ALA A 305 -4.10 -18.73 -3.32
C ALA A 305 -3.56 -18.25 -4.68
N ARG A 306 -2.29 -18.53 -4.97
CA ARG A 306 -1.67 -18.30 -6.26
C ARG A 306 -1.84 -19.52 -7.16
N ILE A 307 -2.41 -19.29 -8.32
CA ILE A 307 -2.74 -20.31 -9.33
C ILE A 307 -1.67 -20.28 -10.43
N GLU A 308 -1.03 -21.43 -10.66
CA GLU A 308 0.05 -21.59 -11.63
C GLU A 308 -0.39 -22.27 -12.94
N SER A 309 -1.69 -22.48 -13.14
CA SER A 309 -2.26 -23.14 -14.32
C SER A 309 -1.81 -22.53 -15.66
N LEU A 310 -1.75 -21.20 -15.76
CA LEU A 310 -1.31 -20.52 -16.98
C LEU A 310 0.21 -20.63 -17.18
N ILE A 311 0.99 -20.50 -16.11
CA ILE A 311 2.45 -20.72 -16.12
C ILE A 311 2.80 -22.13 -16.63
N LEU A 312 2.04 -23.13 -16.17
CA LEU A 312 2.21 -24.55 -16.50
C LEU A 312 1.39 -25.01 -17.71
N LYS A 313 0.76 -24.08 -18.45
CA LYS A 313 0.00 -24.33 -19.68
C LYS A 313 -1.12 -25.37 -19.54
N GLN A 314 -1.75 -25.48 -18.38
CA GLN A 314 -2.96 -26.31 -18.19
C GLN A 314 -4.22 -25.65 -18.77
N GLY A 315 -4.18 -24.34 -18.97
CA GLY A 315 -5.24 -23.57 -19.64
C GLY A 315 -6.20 -22.84 -18.70
N MET A 316 -7.09 -22.05 -19.30
CA MET A 316 -8.00 -21.15 -18.59
C MET A 316 -9.04 -21.89 -17.73
N ASP A 317 -9.60 -22.98 -18.24
CA ASP A 317 -10.65 -23.74 -17.54
C ASP A 317 -10.11 -24.39 -16.25
N ASP A 318 -8.87 -24.89 -16.28
CA ASP A 318 -8.19 -25.40 -15.09
C ASP A 318 -7.95 -24.28 -14.06
N ALA A 319 -7.48 -23.11 -14.52
CA ALA A 319 -7.26 -21.95 -13.67
C ALA A 319 -8.55 -21.51 -12.95
N LEU A 320 -9.68 -21.43 -13.66
CA LEU A 320 -10.97 -21.03 -13.09
C LEU A 320 -11.55 -22.11 -12.17
N THR A 321 -11.34 -23.39 -12.48
CA THR A 321 -11.75 -24.51 -11.63
C THR A 321 -11.02 -24.48 -10.30
N ARG A 322 -9.70 -24.26 -10.32
CA ARG A 322 -8.86 -24.08 -9.13
C ARG A 322 -9.26 -22.85 -8.32
N ALA A 323 -9.52 -21.72 -8.98
CA ALA A 323 -9.98 -20.51 -8.31
C ALA A 323 -11.25 -20.74 -7.49
N LYS A 324 -12.26 -21.41 -8.07
CA LYS A 324 -13.50 -21.78 -7.37
C LYS A 324 -13.22 -22.67 -6.16
N ALA A 325 -12.46 -23.75 -6.36
CA ALA A 325 -12.14 -24.69 -5.29
C ALA A 325 -11.37 -24.04 -4.14
N PHE A 326 -10.40 -23.17 -4.44
CA PHE A 326 -9.59 -22.50 -3.43
C PHE A 326 -10.38 -21.44 -2.65
N ILE A 327 -11.34 -20.76 -3.30
CA ILE A 327 -12.31 -19.89 -2.63
C ILE A 327 -13.20 -20.72 -1.70
N ASP A 328 -13.76 -21.84 -2.17
CA ASP A 328 -14.60 -22.73 -1.36
C ASP A 328 -13.83 -23.31 -0.16
N ALA A 329 -12.51 -23.50 -0.31
CA ALA A 329 -11.62 -23.92 0.76
C ALA A 329 -11.31 -22.82 1.80
N GLY A 330 -11.66 -21.57 1.50
CA GLY A 330 -11.54 -20.42 2.40
C GLY A 330 -10.45 -19.42 2.05
N ALA A 331 -9.85 -19.46 0.84
CA ALA A 331 -8.90 -18.44 0.42
C ALA A 331 -9.55 -17.04 0.42
N ASP A 332 -8.87 -16.07 1.03
CA ASP A 332 -9.34 -14.68 1.09
C ASP A 332 -9.13 -13.93 -0.23
N GLY A 333 -8.41 -14.52 -1.18
CA GLY A 333 -8.10 -13.92 -2.47
C GLY A 333 -7.46 -14.92 -3.42
N ILE A 334 -7.46 -14.58 -4.70
CA ILE A 334 -6.79 -15.34 -5.75
C ILE A 334 -5.70 -14.47 -6.37
N MET A 335 -4.52 -15.06 -6.57
CA MET A 335 -3.49 -14.50 -7.43
C MET A 335 -3.42 -15.32 -8.71
N ILE A 336 -3.57 -14.66 -9.84
CA ILE A 336 -3.33 -15.28 -11.15
C ILE A 336 -2.00 -14.79 -11.72
N HIS A 337 -1.23 -15.70 -12.31
CA HIS A 337 0.08 -15.37 -12.85
C HIS A 337 0.25 -15.89 -14.28
N SER A 338 1.00 -15.12 -15.06
CA SER A 338 1.37 -15.40 -16.44
C SER A 338 2.82 -14.99 -16.65
N ARG A 339 3.50 -15.69 -17.57
CA ARG A 339 4.83 -15.32 -18.06
C ARG A 339 4.80 -14.77 -19.48
N GLU A 340 3.63 -14.73 -20.11
CA GLU A 340 3.47 -14.16 -21.44
C GLU A 340 3.68 -12.64 -21.39
N LYS A 341 4.12 -12.08 -22.53
CA LYS A 341 4.38 -10.63 -22.64
C LYS A 341 3.10 -9.84 -22.84
N GLU A 342 2.13 -10.43 -23.52
CA GLU A 342 0.83 -9.83 -23.77
C GLU A 342 -0.13 -10.21 -22.63
N PRO A 343 -1.00 -9.28 -22.18
CA PRO A 343 -1.84 -9.48 -21.01
C PRO A 343 -3.12 -10.27 -21.28
N ASP A 344 -3.33 -10.77 -22.50
CA ASP A 344 -4.62 -11.30 -22.96
C ASP A 344 -5.18 -12.39 -22.05
N GLU A 345 -4.37 -13.37 -21.66
CA GLU A 345 -4.82 -14.46 -20.77
C GLU A 345 -5.10 -13.97 -19.34
N ILE A 346 -4.41 -12.93 -18.87
CA ILE A 346 -4.70 -12.32 -17.57
C ILE A 346 -6.03 -11.57 -17.64
N PHE A 347 -6.28 -10.82 -18.71
CA PHE A 347 -7.53 -10.11 -18.90
C PHE A 347 -8.72 -11.06 -19.03
N GLU A 348 -8.58 -12.13 -19.82
CA GLU A 348 -9.60 -13.17 -19.93
C GLU A 348 -9.91 -13.81 -18.56
N PHE A 349 -8.87 -14.12 -17.77
CA PHE A 349 -9.07 -14.63 -16.42
C PHE A 349 -9.81 -13.63 -15.53
N CYS A 350 -9.41 -12.35 -15.53
CA CYS A 350 -10.06 -11.31 -14.73
C CYS A 350 -11.56 -11.21 -15.02
N GLU A 351 -11.93 -11.17 -16.31
CA GLU A 351 -13.33 -11.06 -16.74
C GLU A 351 -14.15 -12.27 -16.27
N LYS A 352 -13.68 -13.49 -16.57
CA LYS A 352 -14.37 -14.73 -16.18
C LYS A 352 -14.40 -14.95 -14.67
N PHE A 353 -13.34 -14.56 -13.95
CA PHE A 353 -13.27 -14.65 -12.49
C PHE A 353 -14.33 -13.78 -11.83
N ARG A 354 -14.51 -12.55 -12.34
CA ARG A 354 -15.48 -11.59 -11.80
C ARG A 354 -16.93 -12.02 -11.99
N GLU A 355 -17.24 -12.88 -12.96
CA GLU A 355 -18.59 -13.44 -13.15
C GLU A 355 -19.06 -14.28 -11.96
N PHE A 356 -18.17 -15.03 -11.30
CA PHE A 356 -18.55 -15.92 -10.18
C PHE A 356 -18.01 -15.49 -8.82
N ALA A 357 -16.97 -14.65 -8.77
CA ALA A 357 -16.35 -14.17 -7.54
C ALA A 357 -16.18 -12.64 -7.54
N PRO A 358 -17.29 -11.86 -7.58
CA PRO A 358 -17.22 -10.39 -7.74
C PRO A 358 -16.51 -9.67 -6.58
N ASN A 359 -16.59 -10.22 -5.37
CA ASN A 359 -16.07 -9.59 -4.15
C ASN A 359 -14.78 -10.21 -3.63
N VAL A 360 -14.22 -11.22 -4.30
CA VAL A 360 -12.98 -11.87 -3.86
C VAL A 360 -11.79 -11.07 -4.40
N PRO A 361 -10.86 -10.61 -3.54
CA PRO A 361 -9.62 -9.95 -3.95
C PRO A 361 -8.88 -10.71 -5.06
N LEU A 362 -8.58 -10.02 -6.15
CA LEU A 362 -7.77 -10.54 -7.25
C LEU A 362 -6.42 -9.83 -7.30
N VAL A 363 -5.35 -10.61 -7.37
CA VAL A 363 -3.96 -10.16 -7.35
C VAL A 363 -3.29 -10.48 -8.67
N VAL A 364 -2.51 -9.53 -9.20
CA VAL A 364 -1.69 -9.72 -10.41
C VAL A 364 -0.25 -9.25 -10.18
N VAL A 365 0.69 -9.88 -10.89
CA VAL A 365 2.12 -9.54 -10.88
C VAL A 365 2.58 -9.23 -12.31
N PRO A 366 2.53 -7.97 -12.77
CA PRO A 366 2.81 -7.59 -14.15
C PRO A 366 4.32 -7.47 -14.44
N THR A 367 5.14 -8.45 -14.05
CA THR A 367 6.58 -8.43 -14.35
C THR A 367 6.84 -8.64 -15.85
N SER A 368 6.13 -9.59 -16.48
CA SER A 368 6.29 -9.91 -17.91
C SER A 368 5.41 -9.03 -18.81
N PHE A 369 4.16 -8.80 -18.43
CA PHE A 369 3.18 -7.95 -19.13
C PHE A 369 3.18 -6.52 -18.57
N ASN A 370 4.37 -5.94 -18.46
CA ASN A 370 4.67 -4.67 -17.76
C ASN A 370 4.23 -3.39 -18.48
N LYS A 371 3.46 -3.49 -19.57
CA LYS A 371 2.94 -2.35 -20.33
C LYS A 371 1.55 -1.92 -19.87
N VAL A 372 0.87 -2.75 -19.08
CA VAL A 372 -0.51 -2.50 -18.63
C VAL A 372 -0.50 -1.54 -17.45
N TYR A 373 -1.35 -0.52 -17.52
CA TYR A 373 -1.52 0.45 -16.43
C TYR A 373 -2.43 -0.09 -15.31
N GLU A 374 -2.21 0.40 -14.09
CA GLU A 374 -3.02 0.02 -12.91
C GLU A 374 -4.52 0.29 -13.12
N ASP A 375 -4.88 1.38 -13.79
CA ASP A 375 -6.28 1.70 -14.11
C ASP A 375 -6.94 0.66 -15.02
N GLU A 376 -6.17 0.03 -15.91
CA GLU A 376 -6.67 -1.03 -16.79
C GLU A 376 -6.94 -2.32 -16.02
N PHE A 377 -6.12 -2.60 -15.00
CA PHE A 377 -6.35 -3.68 -14.04
C PHE A 377 -7.57 -3.38 -13.15
N ALA A 378 -7.67 -2.15 -12.63
CA ALA A 378 -8.79 -1.70 -11.80
C ALA A 378 -10.14 -1.86 -12.53
N LYS A 379 -10.20 -1.46 -13.81
CA LYS A 379 -11.41 -1.61 -14.65
C LYS A 379 -11.84 -3.06 -14.85
N ARG A 380 -10.92 -4.00 -14.73
CA ARG A 380 -11.17 -5.45 -14.81
C ARG A 380 -11.33 -6.09 -13.42
N GLY A 381 -11.47 -5.26 -12.39
CA GLY A 381 -11.73 -5.67 -11.03
C GLY A 381 -10.51 -6.25 -10.32
N VAL A 382 -9.28 -6.09 -10.80
CA VAL A 382 -8.10 -6.42 -9.99
C VAL A 382 -8.08 -5.51 -8.76
N ASN A 383 -7.61 -6.03 -7.61
CA ASN A 383 -7.54 -5.27 -6.36
C ASN A 383 -6.11 -5.04 -5.87
N ILE A 384 -5.15 -5.91 -6.21
CA ILE A 384 -3.74 -5.78 -5.80
C ILE A 384 -2.84 -5.94 -7.03
N VAL A 385 -1.95 -4.98 -7.24
CA VAL A 385 -0.89 -5.05 -8.25
C VAL A 385 0.45 -5.11 -7.53
N ILE A 386 1.23 -6.17 -7.79
CA ILE A 386 2.51 -6.41 -7.14
C ILE A 386 3.66 -6.18 -8.13
N TYR A 387 4.49 -5.18 -7.86
CA TYR A 387 5.78 -4.97 -8.49
C TYR A 387 6.84 -5.82 -7.78
N ALA A 388 7.00 -7.07 -8.24
CA ALA A 388 7.60 -8.14 -7.46
C ALA A 388 9.14 -8.17 -7.32
N ASN A 389 9.91 -7.50 -8.19
CA ASN A 389 11.37 -7.64 -8.21
C ASN A 389 12.14 -6.44 -8.77
N GLN A 390 11.50 -5.28 -8.89
CA GLN A 390 12.05 -4.14 -9.59
C GLN A 390 13.20 -3.48 -8.82
N LEU A 391 13.12 -3.37 -7.48
CA LEU A 391 14.17 -2.70 -6.69
C LEU A 391 15.50 -3.46 -6.73
N ILE A 392 15.49 -4.78 -6.52
CA ILE A 392 16.73 -5.58 -6.62
C ILE A 392 17.30 -5.55 -8.05
N ARG A 393 16.43 -5.57 -9.07
CA ARG A 393 16.83 -5.53 -10.48
C ARG A 393 17.40 -4.17 -10.90
N SER A 394 16.97 -3.07 -10.27
CA SER A 394 17.59 -1.75 -10.47
C SER A 394 18.86 -1.57 -9.65
N ALA A 395 18.92 -2.14 -8.44
CA ALA A 395 20.07 -2.00 -7.55
C ALA A 395 21.31 -2.73 -8.09
N TYR A 396 21.16 -3.96 -8.60
CA TYR A 396 22.31 -4.76 -9.02
C TYR A 396 23.13 -4.13 -10.18
N PRO A 397 22.52 -3.63 -11.28
CA PRO A 397 23.25 -2.92 -12.32
C PRO A 397 24.02 -1.71 -11.77
N ALA A 398 23.40 -0.89 -10.93
CA ALA A 398 24.05 0.29 -10.34
C ALA A 398 25.27 -0.10 -9.49
N MET A 399 25.14 -1.11 -8.62
CA MET A 399 26.27 -1.63 -7.84
C MET A 399 27.39 -2.16 -8.73
N MET A 400 27.03 -2.89 -9.79
CA MET A 400 27.98 -3.47 -10.73
C MET A 400 28.72 -2.38 -11.54
N GLU A 401 28.02 -1.34 -11.99
CA GLU A 401 28.61 -0.21 -12.69
C GLU A 401 29.58 0.58 -11.81
N THR A 402 29.19 0.87 -10.56
CA THR A 402 30.07 1.51 -9.56
C THR A 402 31.35 0.70 -9.35
N ALA A 403 31.23 -0.62 -9.11
CA ALA A 403 32.38 -1.49 -8.92
C ALA A 403 33.31 -1.52 -10.15
N LYS A 404 32.74 -1.63 -11.37
CA LYS A 404 33.52 -1.61 -12.62
C LYS A 404 34.22 -0.27 -12.84
N SER A 405 33.58 0.85 -12.51
CA SER A 405 34.17 2.18 -12.63
C SER A 405 35.38 2.34 -11.70
N ILE A 406 35.27 1.89 -10.45
CA ILE A 406 36.39 1.91 -9.50
C ILE A 406 37.56 1.06 -10.01
N LEU A 407 37.30 -0.17 -10.49
CA LEU A 407 38.34 -1.03 -11.05
C LEU A 407 39.02 -0.40 -12.29
N LYS A 408 38.26 0.31 -13.12
CA LYS A 408 38.78 0.98 -14.32
C LYS A 408 39.69 2.16 -13.97
N ASN A 409 39.35 2.92 -12.94
CA ASN A 409 40.02 4.18 -12.61
C ASN A 409 41.02 4.08 -11.44
N ASN A 410 41.04 2.95 -10.71
CA ASN A 410 41.84 2.73 -9.50
C ASN A 410 41.58 3.75 -8.37
N ARG A 411 40.39 4.37 -8.37
CA ARG A 411 39.90 5.33 -7.37
C ARG A 411 38.37 5.45 -7.47
N CYS A 412 37.73 6.14 -6.53
CA CYS A 412 36.27 6.32 -6.50
C CYS A 412 35.76 7.67 -7.01
N TYR A 413 36.64 8.58 -7.45
CA TYR A 413 36.24 9.95 -7.83
C TYR A 413 35.12 9.98 -8.89
N GLU A 414 35.20 9.13 -9.90
CA GLU A 414 34.23 9.08 -11.00
C GLU A 414 32.85 8.54 -10.59
N VAL A 415 32.74 7.91 -9.42
CA VAL A 415 31.46 7.36 -8.92
C VAL A 415 30.82 8.23 -7.85
N ASP A 416 31.47 9.29 -7.37
CA ASP A 416 30.91 10.17 -6.33
C ASP A 416 29.56 10.76 -6.77
N GLU A 417 29.40 11.09 -8.07
CA GLU A 417 28.13 11.60 -8.64
C GLU A 417 26.99 10.56 -8.64
N ALA A 418 27.32 9.27 -8.62
CA ALA A 418 26.35 8.16 -8.60
C ALA A 418 26.07 7.65 -7.18
N CYS A 419 26.80 8.12 -6.18
CA CYS A 419 26.65 7.73 -4.78
C CYS A 419 25.78 8.72 -4.03
N LEU A 420 24.97 8.21 -3.10
CA LEU A 420 24.30 9.06 -2.13
C LEU A 420 25.38 9.75 -1.24
N PRO A 421 25.27 11.06 -0.97
CA PRO A 421 26.21 11.73 -0.08
C PRO A 421 26.27 11.05 1.29
N ILE A 422 27.47 10.96 1.89
CA ILE A 422 27.66 10.29 3.19
C ILE A 422 26.71 10.84 4.26
N LYS A 423 26.51 12.16 4.28
CA LYS A 423 25.59 12.81 5.23
C LYS A 423 24.17 12.28 5.09
N GLU A 424 23.68 12.11 3.87
CA GLU A 424 22.34 11.60 3.60
C GLU A 424 22.22 10.11 3.93
N ILE A 425 23.26 9.31 3.67
CA ILE A 425 23.31 7.89 4.10
C ILE A 425 23.18 7.79 5.63
N LEU A 426 23.91 8.63 6.36
CA LEU A 426 23.92 8.62 7.84
C LEU A 426 22.59 9.08 8.44
N THR A 427 21.80 9.87 7.70
CA THR A 427 20.48 10.36 8.14
C THR A 427 19.32 9.66 7.45
N LEU A 428 19.58 8.61 6.68
CA LEU A 428 18.55 7.88 5.92
C LEU A 428 17.62 7.12 6.88
N ILE A 429 18.18 6.64 7.99
CA ILE A 429 17.45 6.07 9.10
C ILE A 429 17.25 7.22 10.10
N PRO A 430 16.02 7.60 10.46
CA PRO A 430 15.79 8.63 11.47
C PRO A 430 16.44 8.22 12.80
N ASP A 431 17.19 9.13 13.42
CA ASP A 431 17.54 9.00 14.83
C ASP A 431 16.23 9.04 15.64
N GLU A 432 15.96 8.01 16.43
CA GLU A 432 14.78 7.95 17.32
C GLU A 432 14.71 9.11 18.32
#